data_AF-A0A1G1VGE6-F1
#
_entry.id   AF-A0A1G1VGE6-F1
#
_cell.length_a   1.000
_cell.length_b   1.000
_cell.length_c   1.000
_cell.angle_alpha   90.00
_cell.angle_beta   90.00
_cell.angle_gamma   90.00
#
_symmetry.space_group_name_H-M   'P 1'
#
loop_
_entity.id
_entity.type
_entity.pdbx_description
1 polymer ?
#
loop_
_entity_poly.entity_id
_entity_poly.type
_entity_poly.pdbx_seq_one_letter_code
_entity_poly.pdbx_strand_id
1 'polypeptide(L)'
;MVLQKKENSKHGKLKSSSLFAFLLLTIYHLLFTTPVNAQINVATPFNPPLVGPPGRELEGVGKFVSVVLANAYIIAGVLLLFFIIITGIQLISSAGSDDRQKVVKWKATLTTAIIGFLIIFASYWIIQIIELITGIHIL
;
A
#
# COMPACT_ATOMS: atom_id res chain seq x y z
N MET A 1 -5.03 51.62 -17.30
CA MET A 1 -4.86 51.01 -15.96
C MET A 1 -5.65 49.69 -15.75
N VAL A 2 -6.78 49.46 -16.41
CA VAL A 2 -7.62 48.25 -16.19
C VAL A 2 -7.05 46.97 -16.84
N LEU A 3 -6.18 47.10 -17.85
CA LEU A 3 -5.71 45.98 -18.66
C LEU A 3 -4.55 45.19 -18.00
N GLN A 4 -3.79 45.81 -17.09
CA GLN A 4 -2.75 45.11 -16.33
C GLN A 4 -3.30 44.22 -15.20
N LYS A 5 -4.54 44.45 -14.75
CA LYS A 5 -5.15 43.67 -13.65
C LYS A 5 -5.57 42.27 -14.10
N LYS A 6 -5.80 42.07 -15.40
CA LYS A 6 -6.27 40.78 -15.96
C LYS A 6 -5.12 39.82 -16.30
N GLU A 7 -3.92 40.35 -16.55
CA GLU A 7 -2.74 39.57 -16.90
C GLU A 7 -2.08 38.93 -15.67
N ASN A 8 -2.03 39.66 -14.54
CA ASN A 8 -1.53 39.15 -13.26
C ASN A 8 -2.40 38.08 -12.59
N SER A 9 -3.57 37.73 -13.15
CA SER A 9 -4.44 36.67 -12.62
C SER A 9 -4.18 35.29 -13.26
N LYS A 10 -3.34 35.20 -14.30
CA LYS A 10 -3.03 33.92 -14.96
C LYS A 10 -1.80 33.20 -14.43
N HIS A 11 -1.06 33.80 -13.52
CA HIS A 11 0.02 33.13 -12.80
C HIS A 11 -0.50 32.55 -11.49
N GLY A 12 -0.48 31.22 -11.37
CA GLY A 12 -0.48 30.59 -10.06
C GLY A 12 -1.78 29.93 -9.58
N LYS A 13 -2.73 29.58 -10.46
CA LYS A 13 -3.69 28.51 -10.11
C LYS A 13 -3.15 27.17 -10.60
N LEU A 14 -2.04 26.73 -10.00
CA LEU A 14 -1.71 25.31 -9.95
C LEU A 14 -2.91 24.62 -9.31
N LYS A 15 -3.72 23.96 -10.14
CA LYS A 15 -4.93 23.25 -9.74
C LYS A 15 -4.51 22.32 -8.60
N SER A 16 -4.96 22.58 -7.36
CA SER A 16 -4.55 21.85 -6.13
C SER A 16 -4.61 20.32 -6.28
N SER A 17 -5.53 19.83 -7.12
CA SER A 17 -5.63 18.43 -7.56
C SER A 17 -4.35 17.86 -8.21
N SER A 18 -3.52 18.69 -8.87
CA SER A 18 -2.23 18.30 -9.43
C SER A 18 -1.14 18.18 -8.37
N LEU A 19 -1.16 19.02 -7.33
CA LEU A 19 -0.18 18.95 -6.23
C LEU A 19 -0.37 17.67 -5.41
N PHE A 20 -1.63 17.27 -5.19
CA PHE A 20 -1.95 16.01 -4.55
C PHE A 20 -1.49 14.80 -5.39
N ALA A 21 -1.64 14.86 -6.71
CA ALA A 21 -1.14 13.81 -7.61
C ALA A 21 0.40 13.71 -7.57
N PHE A 22 1.11 14.84 -7.53
CA PHE A 22 2.57 14.84 -7.35
C PHE A 22 2.97 14.29 -5.99
N LEU A 23 2.25 14.64 -4.91
CA LEU A 23 2.54 14.15 -3.57
C LEU A 23 2.36 12.63 -3.48
N LEU A 24 1.29 12.08 -4.08
CA LEU A 24 1.08 10.64 -4.20
C LEU A 24 2.16 9.97 -5.04
N LEU A 25 2.57 10.58 -6.16
CA LEU A 25 3.63 10.07 -7.01
C LEU A 25 4.99 10.05 -6.28
N THR A 26 5.31 11.11 -5.52
CA THR A 26 6.55 11.19 -4.74
C THR A 26 6.56 10.21 -3.58
N ILE A 27 5.43 10.00 -2.90
CA ILE A 27 5.29 8.99 -1.86
C ILE A 27 5.41 7.59 -2.46
N TYR A 28 4.79 7.34 -3.62
CA TYR A 28 4.94 6.09 -4.35
C TYR A 28 6.40 5.84 -4.72
N HIS A 29 7.10 6.82 -5.28
CA HIS A 29 8.52 6.70 -5.59
C HIS A 29 9.38 6.51 -4.33
N LEU A 30 9.06 7.18 -3.22
CA LEU A 30 9.78 7.03 -1.96
C LEU A 30 9.59 5.64 -1.35
N LEU A 31 8.39 5.07 -1.44
CA LEU A 31 8.07 3.73 -0.92
C LEU A 31 8.55 2.59 -1.84
N PHE A 32 8.72 2.84 -3.14
CA PHE A 32 9.02 1.80 -4.13
C PHE A 32 10.48 1.81 -4.64
N THR A 33 11.23 2.89 -4.43
CA THR A 33 12.64 2.98 -4.87
C THR A 33 13.66 2.64 -3.81
N THR A 34 13.28 2.49 -2.54
CA THR A 34 14.23 1.95 -1.56
C THR A 34 14.52 0.51 -1.97
N PRO A 35 15.77 0.16 -2.33
CA PRO A 35 16.12 -1.24 -2.48
C PRO A 35 15.89 -1.87 -1.12
N VAL A 36 14.83 -2.68 -1.00
CA VAL A 36 14.67 -3.59 0.12
C VAL A 36 15.92 -4.45 0.07
N ASN A 37 16.82 -4.14 0.99
CA ASN A 37 18.18 -4.62 1.05
C ASN A 37 18.21 -6.15 1.14
N ALA A 38 18.32 -6.83 0.00
CA ALA A 38 19.15 -8.02 -0.10
C ALA A 38 20.62 -7.57 0.00
N GLN A 39 21.03 -7.13 1.19
CA GLN A 39 22.44 -6.98 1.51
C GLN A 39 23.00 -8.37 1.75
N ILE A 40 23.48 -9.02 0.67
CA ILE A 40 24.47 -10.09 0.82
C ILE A 40 25.78 -9.36 1.14
N ASN A 41 26.12 -9.28 2.43
CA ASN A 41 27.44 -8.84 2.87
C ASN A 41 28.48 -9.90 2.47
N VAL A 42 29.02 -9.83 1.25
CA VAL A 42 30.11 -10.71 0.78
C VAL A 42 31.47 -10.23 1.30
N ALA A 43 31.58 -9.88 2.58
CA ALA A 43 32.84 -9.47 3.20
C ALA A 43 32.87 -9.68 4.73
N THR A 44 32.38 -10.81 5.24
CA THR A 44 32.70 -11.23 6.62
C THR A 44 33.38 -12.59 6.62
N PRO A 45 34.74 -12.62 6.63
CA PRO A 45 35.47 -13.86 6.82
C PRO A 45 35.54 -14.19 8.31
N PHE A 46 34.42 -14.56 8.95
CA PHE A 46 34.38 -15.44 10.14
C PHE A 46 32.95 -15.69 10.64
N ASN A 47 32.61 -16.97 10.75
CA ASN A 47 31.36 -17.56 11.21
C ASN A 47 31.29 -17.63 12.76
N PRO A 48 30.09 -17.49 13.38
CA PRO A 48 29.72 -18.42 14.43
C PRO A 48 28.38 -19.13 14.15
N PRO A 49 28.23 -20.40 14.58
CA PRO A 49 27.21 -21.37 14.15
C PRO A 49 25.84 -21.17 14.81
N LEU A 50 25.37 -19.92 14.92
CA LEU A 50 24.04 -19.58 15.42
C LEU A 50 23.12 -18.99 14.34
N VAL A 51 23.62 -18.89 13.11
CA VAL A 51 22.77 -18.82 11.92
C VAL A 51 22.30 -20.24 11.66
N GLY A 52 20.98 -20.45 11.66
CA GLY A 52 20.37 -21.75 11.37
C GLY A 52 20.93 -22.37 10.09
N PRO A 53 20.75 -23.69 9.90
CA PRO A 53 21.40 -24.44 8.82
C PRO A 53 21.28 -23.70 7.48
N PRO A 54 22.38 -23.51 6.72
CA PRO A 54 22.32 -22.90 5.40
C PRO A 54 21.45 -23.80 4.53
N GLY A 55 20.22 -23.34 4.29
CA GLY A 55 19.18 -24.18 3.77
C GLY A 55 17.98 -23.34 3.37
N ARG A 56 17.92 -23.04 2.07
CA ARG A 56 16.77 -22.54 1.31
C ARG A 56 16.62 -21.02 1.29
N GLU A 57 17.64 -20.33 0.78
CA GLU A 57 17.38 -19.12 0.02
C GLU A 57 16.36 -19.47 -1.07
N LEU A 58 15.27 -18.71 -1.19
CA LEU A 58 14.26 -18.94 -2.22
C LEU A 58 14.91 -18.68 -3.60
N GLU A 59 15.46 -19.73 -4.22
CA GLU A 59 15.99 -19.63 -5.58
C GLU A 59 14.82 -19.49 -6.58
N GLY A 60 14.88 -18.45 -7.43
CA GLY A 60 13.90 -18.24 -8.50
C GLY A 60 12.53 -17.71 -8.05
N VAL A 61 11.47 -18.51 -8.27
CA VAL A 61 10.06 -18.08 -8.17
C VAL A 61 9.68 -17.65 -6.75
N GLY A 62 10.23 -18.30 -5.72
CA GLY A 62 9.90 -17.95 -4.33
C GLY A 62 10.31 -16.53 -3.96
N LYS A 63 11.50 -16.09 -4.37
CA LYS A 63 11.98 -14.72 -4.13
C LYS A 63 11.12 -13.69 -4.88
N PHE A 64 10.70 -14.01 -6.10
CA PHE A 64 9.78 -13.16 -6.86
C PHE A 64 8.43 -13.03 -6.13
N VAL A 65 7.88 -14.14 -5.64
CA VAL A 65 6.62 -14.15 -4.89
C VAL A 65 6.76 -13.34 -3.59
N SER A 66 7.84 -13.50 -2.81
CA SER A 66 8.10 -12.69 -1.61
C SER A 66 8.09 -11.19 -1.90
N VAL A 67 8.82 -10.75 -2.94
CA VAL A 67 8.90 -9.33 -3.30
C VAL A 67 7.54 -8.79 -3.71
N VAL A 68 6.78 -9.56 -4.51
CA VAL A 68 5.43 -9.16 -4.92
C VAL A 68 4.49 -9.09 -3.71
N LEU A 69 4.53 -10.07 -2.80
CA LEU A 69 3.70 -10.10 -1.60
C LEU A 69 4.01 -8.93 -0.66
N ALA A 70 5.29 -8.68 -0.35
CA ALA A 70 5.71 -7.58 0.51
C ALA A 70 5.20 -6.22 -0.03
N ASN A 71 5.36 -5.99 -1.34
CA ASN A 71 4.86 -4.78 -2.00
C ASN A 71 3.32 -4.73 -2.02
N ALA A 72 2.65 -5.86 -2.24
CA ALA A 72 1.20 -5.94 -2.23
C ALA A 72 0.61 -5.61 -0.85
N TYR A 73 1.22 -6.05 0.26
CA TYR A 73 0.79 -5.70 1.61
C TYR A 73 0.87 -4.19 1.88
N ILE A 74 1.97 -3.54 1.47
CA ILE A 74 2.13 -2.09 1.61
C ILE A 74 1.06 -1.36 0.79
N ILE A 75 0.89 -1.73 -0.48
CA ILE A 75 -0.12 -1.13 -1.37
C ILE A 75 -1.52 -1.34 -0.83
N ALA A 76 -1.84 -2.54 -0.34
CA ALA A 76 -3.14 -2.86 0.24
C ALA A 76 -3.44 -2.02 1.49
N GLY A 77 -2.46 -1.83 2.37
CA GLY A 77 -2.61 -0.97 3.55
C GLY A 77 -2.89 0.48 3.19
N VAL A 78 -2.15 1.03 2.22
CA VAL A 78 -2.37 2.41 1.74
C VAL A 78 -3.73 2.54 1.06
N LEU A 79 -4.09 1.61 0.17
CA LEU A 79 -5.39 1.60 -0.51
C LEU A 79 -6.54 1.50 0.49
N LEU A 80 -6.43 0.64 1.50
CA LEU A 80 -7.45 0.49 2.54
C LEU A 80 -7.71 1.80 3.26
N LEU A 81 -6.66 2.54 3.62
CA LEU A 81 -6.78 3.83 4.28
C LEU A 81 -7.55 4.84 3.41
N PHE A 82 -7.24 4.92 2.12
CA PHE A 82 -7.99 5.76 1.18
C PHE A 82 -9.44 5.31 1.02
N PHE A 83 -9.69 4.00 0.91
CA PHE A 83 -11.03 3.46 0.79
C PHE A 83 -11.88 3.78 2.01
N ILE A 84 -11.34 3.67 3.22
CA ILE A 84 -12.06 3.99 4.46
C ILE A 84 -12.40 5.48 4.51
N ILE A 85 -11.47 6.38 4.17
CA ILE A 85 -11.71 7.82 4.18
C ILE A 85 -12.79 8.19 3.16
N ILE A 86 -12.64 7.75 1.91
CA ILE A 86 -13.57 8.09 0.82
C ILE A 86 -14.95 7.49 1.10
N THR A 87 -15.00 6.19 1.44
CA THR A 87 -16.27 5.50 1.72
C THR A 87 -16.95 6.06 2.96
N GLY A 88 -16.19 6.41 3.99
CA GLY A 88 -16.71 7.03 5.22
C GLY A 88 -17.36 8.38 4.96
N ILE A 89 -16.68 9.29 4.24
CA ILE A 89 -17.23 10.59 3.86
C ILE A 89 -18.48 10.41 2.99
N GLN A 90 -18.42 9.46 2.05
CA GLN A 90 -19.52 9.20 1.14
C GLN A 90 -20.74 8.58 1.82
N LEU A 91 -20.53 7.77 2.86
CA LEU A 91 -21.58 7.24 3.70
C LEU A 91 -22.27 8.34 4.52
N ILE A 92 -21.50 9.24 5.14
CA ILE A 92 -22.01 10.36 5.94
C ILE A 92 -22.80 11.34 5.05
N SER A 93 -22.23 11.71 3.90
CA SER A 93 -22.92 12.62 2.96
C SER A 93 -24.21 12.02 2.40
N SER A 94 -24.24 10.71 2.17
CA SER A 94 -25.45 10.02 1.73
C SER A 94 -26.51 9.94 2.82
N ALA A 95 -26.10 9.85 4.10
CA ALA A 95 -27.03 9.79 5.24
C ALA A 95 -27.78 11.12 5.47
N GLY A 96 -27.21 12.26 5.06
CA GLY A 96 -27.88 13.56 5.08
C GLY A 96 -28.75 13.85 3.84
N SER A 97 -28.75 12.96 2.85
CA SER A 97 -29.58 13.06 1.66
C SER A 97 -30.81 12.16 1.76
N ASP A 98 -31.92 12.54 1.14
CA ASP A 98 -33.15 11.72 1.11
C ASP A 98 -33.02 10.43 0.25
N ASP A 99 -31.83 10.20 -0.29
CA ASP A 99 -31.49 9.09 -1.18
C ASP A 99 -31.03 7.86 -0.39
N ARG A 100 -32.00 7.11 0.12
CA ARG A 100 -31.77 5.86 0.88
C ARG A 100 -30.97 4.81 0.10
N GLN A 101 -31.03 4.83 -1.23
CA GLN A 101 -30.33 3.85 -2.07
C GLN A 101 -28.82 4.05 -2.01
N LYS A 102 -28.36 5.30 -1.95
CA LYS A 102 -26.93 5.63 -1.78
C LYS A 102 -26.39 5.14 -0.44
N VAL A 103 -27.15 5.30 0.64
CA VAL A 103 -26.74 4.82 1.96
C VAL A 103 -26.52 3.30 1.95
N VAL A 104 -27.44 2.54 1.36
CA VAL A 104 -27.32 1.07 1.24
C VAL A 104 -26.10 0.69 0.41
N LYS A 105 -25.88 1.38 -0.73
CA LYS A 105 -24.71 1.13 -1.59
C LYS A 105 -23.40 1.33 -0.84
N TRP A 106 -23.21 2.47 -0.17
CA TRP A 106 -21.95 2.79 0.50
C TRP A 106 -21.71 1.93 1.75
N LYS A 107 -22.78 1.50 2.45
CA LYS A 107 -22.66 0.46 3.48
C LYS A 107 -22.13 -0.85 2.91
N ALA A 108 -22.69 -1.31 1.78
CA ALA A 108 -22.21 -2.52 1.12
C ALA A 108 -20.75 -2.37 0.68
N THR A 109 -20.37 -1.21 0.11
CA THR A 109 -18.98 -0.91 -0.26
C THR A 109 -18.02 -0.98 0.93
N LEU A 110 -18.42 -0.43 2.09
CA LEU A 110 -17.62 -0.50 3.30
C LEU A 110 -17.44 -1.96 3.76
N THR A 111 -18.52 -2.74 3.77
CA THR A 111 -18.47 -4.16 4.12
C THR A 111 -17.55 -4.93 3.17
N THR A 112 -17.61 -4.68 1.86
CA THR A 112 -16.71 -5.34 0.89
C THR A 112 -15.24 -4.96 1.11
N ALA A 113 -14.95 -3.71 1.49
CA ALA A 113 -13.59 -3.27 1.79
C ALA A 113 -13.05 -3.97 3.05
N ILE A 114 -13.89 -4.11 4.09
CA ILE A 114 -13.54 -4.84 5.32
C ILE A 114 -13.30 -6.32 5.02
N ILE A 115 -14.15 -6.96 4.22
CA ILE A 115 -13.95 -8.36 3.82
C ILE A 115 -12.64 -8.53 3.05
N GLY A 116 -12.36 -7.63 2.08
CA GLY A 116 -11.09 -7.66 1.35
C GLY A 116 -9.87 -7.52 2.25
N PHE A 117 -9.93 -6.59 3.22
CA PHE A 117 -8.89 -6.46 4.23
C PHE A 117 -8.73 -7.73 5.07
N LEU A 118 -9.84 -8.34 5.50
CA LEU A 118 -9.82 -9.55 6.31
C LEU A 118 -9.19 -10.73 5.56
N ILE A 119 -9.39 -10.82 4.24
CA ILE A 119 -8.74 -11.83 3.39
C ILE A 119 -7.22 -11.63 3.38
N ILE A 120 -6.76 -10.39 3.15
CA ILE A 120 -5.32 -10.06 3.16
C ILE A 120 -4.72 -10.35 4.54
N PHE A 121 -5.44 -9.97 5.60
CA PHE A 121 -5.05 -10.26 6.98
C PHE A 121 -4.97 -11.77 7.24
N ALA A 122 -5.96 -12.56 6.81
CA ALA A 122 -5.94 -14.02 6.94
C ALA A 122 -4.81 -14.65 6.12
N SER A 123 -4.48 -14.09 4.96
CA SER A 123 -3.35 -14.54 4.14
C SER A 123 -2.01 -14.47 4.88
N TYR A 124 -1.82 -13.47 5.74
CA TYR A 124 -0.63 -13.36 6.58
C TYR A 124 -0.46 -14.59 7.50
N TRP A 125 -1.55 -15.03 8.14
CA TRP A 125 -1.52 -16.21 9.00
C TRP A 125 -1.20 -17.49 8.23
N ILE A 126 -1.73 -17.63 7.02
CA ILE A 126 -1.41 -18.78 6.15
C ILE A 126 0.08 -18.81 5.84
N ILE A 127 0.67 -17.67 5.48
CA ILE A 127 2.10 -17.58 5.17
C ILE A 127 2.92 -17.89 6.41
N GLN A 128 2.57 -17.35 7.57
CA GLN A 128 3.29 -17.64 8.82
C GLN A 128 3.30 -19.14 9.18
N ILE A 129 2.18 -19.84 8.94
CA ILE A 129 2.14 -21.30 9.12
C ILE A 129 3.07 -22.00 8.12
N ILE A 130 3.10 -21.56 6.86
CA ILE A 130 4.01 -22.09 5.84
C ILE A 130 5.47 -21.85 6.23
N GLU A 131 5.81 -20.68 6.76
CA GLU A 131 7.17 -20.39 7.24
C GLU A 131 7.56 -21.32 8.39
N LEU A 132 6.65 -21.52 9.35
CA LEU A 132 6.86 -22.39 10.51
C LEU A 132 7.14 -23.85 10.12
N ILE A 133 6.38 -24.40 9.15
CA ILE A 133 6.54 -25.80 8.73
C ILE A 133 7.70 -26.00 7.76
N THR A 134 7.99 -25.01 6.91
CA THR A 134 8.99 -25.14 5.84
C THR A 134 10.37 -24.65 6.30
N GLY A 135 10.42 -23.82 7.35
CA GLY A 135 11.62 -23.15 7.84
C GLY A 135 12.16 -22.08 6.89
N ILE A 136 11.35 -21.64 5.92
CA ILE A 136 11.72 -20.64 4.92
C ILE A 136 11.03 -19.33 5.27
N HIS A 137 11.77 -18.23 5.30
CA HIS A 137 11.23 -16.90 5.56
C HIS A 137 10.78 -16.26 4.25
N ILE A 138 9.49 -15.94 4.15
CA ILE A 138 8.81 -15.44 2.95
C ILE A 138 8.44 -13.96 3.12
N LEU A 139 8.08 -13.53 4.33
CA LEU A 139 7.67 -12.17 4.68
C LEU A 139 8.63 -11.48 5.65
#